data_AF-A0A954WPH1-F1
#
_entry.id   AF-A0A954WPH1-F1
#
_cell.length_a   1.000
_cell.length_b   1.000
_cell.length_c   1.000
_cell.angle_alpha   90.00
_cell.angle_beta   90.00
_cell.angle_gamma   90.00
#
_symmetry.space_group_name_H-M   'P 1'
#
loop_
_entity.id
_entity.type
_entity.pdbx_description
1 polymer ?
#
loop_
_entity_poly.entity_id
_entity_poly.type
_entity_poly.pdbx_seq_one_letter_code
_entity_poly.pdbx_strand_id
1 'polypeptide(L)'
;MWKCPNCEEQIEDNFDTCWNCGTQPDGTTDSWFARNPDAPAAADQSKEVFAELSNDANRPARNGFAYSAFADFALLVGQACAMIGCVSAIIYGVRSMMAESWFGGSLMAPLLFFLSLAHFVVFSRVSRL
;
A
#
# COMPACT_ATOMS: atom_id res chain seq x y z
N MET A 1 -5.94 -7.60 -36.87
CA MET A 1 -6.22 -6.34 -36.16
C MET A 1 -7.32 -5.63 -36.94
N TRP A 2 -8.27 -5.02 -36.25
CA TRP A 2 -9.32 -4.21 -36.86
C TRP A 2 -9.20 -2.75 -36.42
N LYS A 3 -9.70 -1.82 -37.24
CA LYS A 3 -9.68 -0.38 -36.94
C LYS A 3 -11.06 0.03 -36.45
N CYS A 4 -11.13 0.67 -35.28
CA CYS A 4 -12.39 1.11 -34.73
C CYS A 4 -13.07 2.14 -35.65
N PRO A 5 -14.33 1.95 -36.07
CA PRO A 5 -15.01 2.89 -36.97
C PRO A 5 -15.39 4.22 -36.31
N ASN A 6 -15.35 4.31 -34.97
CA ASN A 6 -15.73 5.50 -34.21
C ASN A 6 -14.51 6.35 -33.81
N CYS A 7 -13.50 5.76 -33.15
CA CYS A 7 -12.34 6.49 -32.65
C CYS A 7 -11.04 6.22 -33.43
N GLU A 8 -11.10 5.41 -34.50
CA GLU A 8 -9.97 5.10 -35.39
C GLU A 8 -8.76 4.37 -34.77
N GLU A 9 -8.89 3.89 -33.54
CA GLU A 9 -7.85 3.13 -32.84
C GLU A 9 -7.63 1.74 -33.49
N GLN A 10 -6.39 1.24 -33.47
CA GLN A 10 -6.09 -0.14 -33.88
C GLN A 10 -6.32 -1.11 -32.72
N ILE A 11 -7.15 -2.11 -32.96
CA ILE A 11 -7.56 -3.11 -31.97
C ILE A 11 -7.15 -4.51 -32.44
N GLU A 12 -6.69 -5.36 -31.54
CA GLU A 12 -6.37 -6.76 -31.86
C GLU A 12 -7.64 -7.59 -32.17
N ASP A 13 -7.53 -8.60 -33.03
CA ASP A 13 -8.69 -9.43 -33.44
C ASP A 13 -9.28 -10.29 -32.30
N ASN A 14 -8.58 -10.38 -31.17
CA ASN A 14 -9.07 -11.06 -29.98
C ASN A 14 -10.09 -10.23 -29.17
N PHE A 15 -10.30 -8.97 -29.53
CA PHE A 15 -11.25 -8.10 -28.84
C PHE A 15 -12.43 -7.76 -29.74
N ASP A 16 -13.63 -8.10 -29.26
CA ASP A 16 -14.90 -7.81 -29.93
C ASP A 16 -15.40 -6.38 -29.66
N THR A 17 -14.67 -5.60 -28.86
CA THR A 17 -15.07 -4.25 -28.44
C THR A 17 -13.85 -3.34 -28.32
N CYS A 18 -13.96 -2.12 -28.84
CA CYS A 18 -12.90 -1.12 -28.72
C CYS A 18 -12.70 -0.71 -27.25
N TRP A 19 -11.48 -0.88 -26.72
CA TRP A 19 -11.13 -0.49 -25.35
C TRP A 19 -11.22 1.03 -25.11
N ASN A 20 -11.17 1.84 -26.17
CA ASN A 20 -11.20 3.30 -26.05
C ASN A 20 -12.64 3.86 -26.03
N CYS A 21 -13.53 3.38 -26.91
CA CYS A 21 -14.86 3.98 -27.05
C CYS A 21 -16.03 3.00 -26.89
N GLY A 22 -15.79 1.70 -26.71
CA GLY A 22 -16.85 0.71 -26.56
C GLY A 22 -17.58 0.34 -27.85
N THR A 23 -17.12 0.83 -29.01
CA THR A 23 -17.72 0.50 -30.30
C THR A 23 -17.26 -0.89 -30.74
N GLN A 24 -18.17 -1.69 -31.26
CA GLN A 24 -17.91 -3.02 -31.82
C GLN A 24 -17.44 -2.92 -33.29
N PRO A 25 -16.86 -3.99 -33.88
CA PRO A 25 -16.43 -4.00 -35.28
C PRO A 25 -17.54 -3.71 -36.29
N ASP A 26 -18.79 -3.97 -35.94
CA ASP A 26 -19.98 -3.69 -36.75
C ASP A 26 -20.42 -2.21 -36.71
N GLY A 27 -19.76 -1.39 -35.90
CA GLY A 27 -20.07 0.02 -35.69
C GLY A 27 -21.19 0.28 -34.68
N THR A 28 -21.78 -0.76 -34.08
CA THR A 28 -22.73 -0.58 -32.98
C THR A 28 -21.97 -0.16 -31.73
N THR A 29 -22.52 0.84 -31.04
CA THR A 29 -21.98 1.31 -29.76
C THR A 29 -22.95 0.91 -28.68
N ASP A 30 -22.49 0.04 -27.80
CA ASP A 30 -23.28 -0.42 -26.67
C ASP A 30 -23.49 0.74 -25.68
N SER A 31 -24.76 1.06 -25.40
CA SER A 31 -25.13 2.14 -24.47
C SER A 31 -24.67 1.89 -23.03
N TRP A 32 -24.41 0.62 -22.66
CA TRP A 32 -23.85 0.26 -21.36
C TRP A 32 -22.36 0.63 -21.24
N PHE A 33 -21.66 0.74 -22.38
CA PHE A 33 -20.24 1.12 -22.46
C PHE A 33 -20.06 2.64 -22.57
N ALA A 34 -21.12 3.43 -22.38
CA ALA A 34 -21.03 4.89 -22.38
C ALA A 34 -19.97 5.32 -21.35
N ARG A 35 -18.76 5.62 -21.85
CA ARG A 35 -17.70 6.28 -21.10
C ARG A 35 -18.32 7.56 -20.59
N ASN A 36 -18.43 7.69 -19.28
CA ASN A 36 -18.97 8.89 -18.66
C ASN A 36 -18.20 10.08 -19.24
N PRO A 37 -18.85 11.01 -19.97
CA PRO A 37 -18.15 12.12 -20.63
C PRO A 37 -17.46 13.04 -19.62
N ASP A 38 -17.81 12.93 -18.34
CA ASP A 38 -17.19 13.63 -17.22
C ASP A 38 -16.05 12.84 -16.57
N ALA A 39 -15.70 11.64 -17.07
CA ALA A 39 -14.54 10.90 -16.59
C ALA A 39 -13.26 11.51 -17.20
N PRO A 40 -12.42 12.20 -16.40
CA PRO A 40 -11.20 12.81 -16.92
C PRO A 40 -10.27 11.70 -17.45
N ALA A 41 -9.70 11.94 -18.63
CA ALA A 41 -8.70 11.06 -19.22
C ALA A 41 -7.60 10.79 -18.18
N ALA A 42 -7.27 9.51 -17.95
CA ALA A 42 -6.34 9.06 -16.90
C ALA A 42 -4.92 9.69 -16.96
N ALA A 43 -4.61 10.49 -17.98
CA ALA A 43 -3.40 11.30 -18.07
C ALA A 43 -3.41 12.55 -17.18
N ASP A 44 -4.58 13.04 -16.75
CA ASP A 44 -4.70 14.33 -16.03
C ASP A 44 -4.58 14.21 -14.50
N GLN A 45 -4.84 13.02 -13.95
CA GLN A 45 -4.76 12.79 -12.50
C GLN A 45 -3.36 13.03 -11.92
N SER A 46 -2.31 12.84 -12.73
CA SER A 46 -0.94 13.10 -12.28
C SER A 46 -0.62 14.59 -12.07
N LYS A 47 -1.30 15.48 -12.80
CA LYS A 47 -1.12 16.93 -12.67
C LYS A 47 -1.93 17.50 -11.52
N GLU A 48 -3.15 17.01 -11.31
CA GLU A 48 -3.98 17.40 -10.17
C GLU A 48 -3.34 16.98 -8.84
N VAL A 49 -2.83 15.75 -8.74
CA VAL A 49 -2.13 15.27 -7.53
C VAL A 49 -0.85 16.06 -7.27
N PHE A 50 -0.09 16.42 -8.31
CA PHE A 50 1.11 17.24 -8.15
C PHE A 50 0.79 18.71 -7.83
N ALA A 51 -0.30 19.24 -8.37
CA ALA A 51 -0.79 20.57 -8.02
C ALA A 51 -1.29 20.62 -6.56
N GLU A 52 -1.97 19.57 -6.08
CA GLU A 52 -2.41 19.41 -4.70
C GLU A 52 -1.23 19.29 -3.73
N LEU A 53 -0.20 18.50 -4.09
CA LEU A 53 1.07 18.42 -3.35
C LEU A 53 1.83 19.76 -3.30
N SER A 54 1.79 20.55 -4.37
CA SER A 54 2.40 21.89 -4.38
C SER A 54 1.63 22.91 -3.56
N ASN A 55 0.31 22.74 -3.43
CA ASN A 55 -0.57 23.65 -2.69
C ASN A 55 -0.51 23.39 -1.17
N ASP A 56 -0.22 22.15 -0.76
CA ASP A 56 0.04 21.81 0.65
C ASP A 56 1.37 22.41 1.17
N ALA A 57 2.31 22.80 0.30
CA ALA A 57 3.51 23.54 0.70
C ALA A 57 3.22 24.97 1.19
N ASN A 58 2.01 25.50 0.95
CA ASN A 58 1.61 26.86 1.31
C ASN A 58 0.51 26.92 2.38
N ARG A 59 0.16 25.79 3.02
CA ARG A 59 -0.78 25.80 4.15
C ARG A 59 -0.08 26.38 5.40
N PRO A 60 -0.65 27.41 6.05
CA PRO A 60 -0.09 27.92 7.30
C PRO A 60 -0.11 26.80 8.34
N ALA A 61 1.04 26.55 8.95
CA ALA A 61 1.30 25.49 9.91
C ALA A 61 0.29 25.52 11.07
N ARG A 62 -0.85 24.85 10.92
CA ARG A 62 -1.80 24.55 12.01
C ARG A 62 -1.14 23.53 12.91
N ASN A 63 -0.37 23.97 13.90
CA ASN A 63 -0.10 23.38 15.23
C ASN A 63 0.07 21.85 15.34
N GLY A 64 0.30 21.14 14.24
CA GLY A 64 0.42 19.69 14.12
C GLY A 64 1.78 19.18 14.53
N PHE A 65 2.70 20.10 14.86
CA PHE A 65 4.04 19.83 15.32
C PHE A 65 4.08 18.95 16.58
N ALA A 66 3.07 19.05 17.45
CA ALA A 66 2.98 18.21 18.63
C ALA A 66 2.56 16.77 18.29
N TYR A 67 1.65 16.60 17.33
CA TYR A 67 1.15 15.28 16.95
C TYR A 67 2.18 14.50 16.12
N SER A 68 2.90 15.18 15.22
CA SER A 68 3.96 14.56 14.42
C SER A 68 5.14 14.13 15.29
N ALA A 69 5.60 14.98 16.23
CA ALA A 69 6.72 14.64 17.10
C ALA A 69 6.40 13.46 18.05
N PHE A 70 5.18 13.41 18.60
CA PHE A 70 4.76 12.27 19.42
C PHE A 70 4.60 10.99 18.63
N ALA A 71 4.09 11.05 17.39
CA ALA A 71 3.97 9.90 16.51
C ALA A 71 5.35 9.33 16.14
N ASP A 72 6.32 10.18 15.79
CA ASP A 72 7.69 9.76 15.50
C ASP A 72 8.38 9.14 16.72
N PHE A 73 8.19 9.71 17.92
CA PHE A 73 8.70 9.14 19.16
C PHE A 73 8.08 7.77 19.46
N ALA A 74 6.76 7.63 19.28
CA ALA A 74 6.07 6.35 19.49
C ALA A 74 6.59 5.26 18.53
N LEU A 75 6.85 5.62 17.26
CA LEU A 75 7.43 4.72 16.27
C LEU A 75 8.86 4.31 16.65
N LEU A 76 9.70 5.25 17.06
CA LEU A 76 11.09 4.99 17.45
C LEU A 76 11.17 4.12 18.70
N VAL A 77 10.34 4.41 19.71
CA VAL A 77 10.22 3.59 20.93
C VAL A 77 9.68 2.20 20.58
N GLY A 78 8.69 2.10 19.70
CA GLY A 78 8.16 0.82 19.22
C GLY A 78 9.22 -0.05 18.55
N GLN A 79 10.04 0.53 17.67
CA GLN A 79 11.15 -0.18 17.03
C GLN A 79 12.20 -0.65 18.04
N ALA A 80 12.57 0.20 18.99
CA ALA A 80 13.55 -0.15 20.02
C ALA A 80 13.04 -1.31 20.90
N CYS A 81 11.79 -1.25 21.36
CA CYS A 81 11.17 -2.31 22.15
C CYS A 81 11.07 -3.64 21.38
N ALA A 82 10.74 -3.59 20.08
CA ALA A 82 10.68 -4.79 19.24
C ALA A 82 12.06 -5.45 19.10
N MET A 83 13.11 -4.66 18.86
CA MET A 83 14.49 -5.16 18.78
C MET A 83 14.95 -5.79 20.09
N ILE A 84 14.64 -5.14 21.22
CA ILE A 84 14.93 -5.68 22.55
C ILE A 84 14.19 -7.00 22.76
N GLY A 85 12.91 -7.07 22.40
CA GLY A 85 12.09 -8.29 22.49
C GLY A 85 12.68 -9.46 21.70
N CYS A 86 13.15 -9.22 20.47
CA CYS A 86 13.82 -10.23 19.66
C CYS A 86 15.10 -10.76 20.33
N VAL A 87 15.95 -9.86 20.83
CA VAL A 87 17.19 -10.25 21.51
C VAL A 87 16.89 -11.01 22.81
N SER A 88 15.93 -10.54 23.60
CA SER A 88 15.49 -11.21 24.83
C SER A 88 14.93 -12.61 24.54
N ALA A 89 14.13 -12.79 23.49
CA ALA A 89 13.60 -14.09 23.10
C ALA A 89 14.71 -15.08 22.73
N ILE A 90 15.74 -14.63 22.00
CA ILE A 90 16.91 -15.45 21.66
C ILE A 90 17.67 -15.86 22.92
N ILE A 91 17.97 -14.91 23.81
CA ILE A 91 18.69 -15.19 25.07
C ILE A 91 17.89 -16.16 25.95
N TYR A 92 16.58 -15.96 26.07
CA TYR A 92 15.71 -16.82 26.86
C TYR A 92 15.61 -18.22 26.27
N GLY A 93 15.55 -18.32 24.93
CA GLY A 93 15.61 -19.60 24.21
C GLY A 93 16.89 -20.36 24.51
N VAL A 94 18.05 -19.71 24.39
CA VAL A 94 19.36 -20.31 24.69
C VAL A 94 19.45 -20.75 26.15
N ARG A 95 18.99 -19.91 27.09
CA ARG A 95 18.96 -20.28 28.53
C ARG A 95 18.01 -21.43 28.81
N SER A 96 16.85 -21.47 28.18
CA SER A 96 15.86 -22.54 28.33
C SER A 96 16.41 -23.87 27.81
N MET A 97 17.17 -23.87 26.71
CA MET A 97 17.85 -25.07 26.21
C MET A 97 18.89 -25.61 27.19
N MET A 98 19.58 -24.73 27.93
CA MET A 98 20.53 -25.16 28.96
C MET A 98 19.85 -25.70 30.24
N ALA A 99 18.59 -25.37 30.48
CA ALA A 99 17.87 -25.66 31.72
C ALA A 99 16.95 -26.90 31.64
N GLU A 100 17.17 -27.81 30.66
CA GLU A 100 16.39 -29.06 30.42
C GLU A 100 14.86 -28.88 30.22
N SER A 101 14.34 -27.65 30.20
CA SER A 101 12.93 -27.33 30.02
C SER A 101 12.59 -27.09 28.55
N TRP A 102 12.79 -28.11 27.71
CA TRP A 102 12.60 -28.04 26.24
C TRP A 102 11.20 -27.51 25.87
N PHE A 103 10.15 -27.91 26.58
CA PHE A 103 8.78 -27.63 26.17
C PHE A 103 8.40 -26.14 26.20
N GLY A 104 8.92 -25.39 27.17
CA GLY A 104 8.61 -23.96 27.32
C GLY A 104 9.31 -23.09 26.27
N GLY A 105 10.60 -23.36 26.03
CA GLY A 105 11.41 -22.59 25.09
C GLY A 105 11.01 -22.81 23.63
N SER A 106 10.64 -24.04 23.25
CA SER A 106 10.42 -24.37 21.84
C SER A 106 9.11 -23.82 21.27
N LEU A 107 8.08 -23.63 22.11
CA LEU A 107 6.77 -23.16 21.65
C LEU A 107 6.60 -21.65 21.84
N MET A 108 7.11 -21.08 22.93
CA MET A 108 6.96 -19.65 23.24
C MET A 108 7.92 -18.76 22.43
N ALA A 109 9.14 -19.23 22.16
CA ALA A 109 10.13 -18.43 21.43
C ALA A 109 9.69 -18.06 19.99
N PRO A 110 9.24 -18.99 19.13
CA PRO A 110 8.77 -18.62 17.80
C PRO A 110 7.52 -17.74 17.86
N LEU A 111 6.62 -17.99 18.80
CA LEU A 111 5.37 -17.22 18.92
C LEU A 111 5.64 -15.76 19.29
N LEU A 112 6.55 -15.51 20.24
CA LEU A 112 7.01 -14.16 20.58
C LEU A 112 7.74 -13.50 19.41
N PHE A 113 8.58 -14.23 18.70
CA PHE A 113 9.28 -13.72 17.51
C PHE A 113 8.28 -13.28 16.42
N PHE A 114 7.31 -14.11 16.08
CA PHE A 114 6.29 -13.78 15.06
C PHE A 114 5.40 -12.61 15.50
N LEU A 115 5.05 -12.53 16.78
CA LEU A 115 4.27 -11.39 17.30
C LEU A 115 5.06 -10.07 17.22
N SER A 116 6.37 -10.10 17.53
CA SER A 116 7.25 -8.93 17.38
C SER A 116 7.43 -8.54 15.91
N LEU A 117 7.60 -9.52 15.01
CA LEU A 117 7.67 -9.29 13.56
C LEU A 117 6.38 -8.69 13.01
N ALA A 118 5.22 -9.18 13.45
CA ALA A 118 3.91 -8.67 13.04
C ALA A 118 3.74 -7.19 13.43
N HIS A 119 4.08 -6.82 14.67
CA HIS A 119 4.07 -5.41 15.10
C HIS A 119 5.01 -4.57 14.23
N PHE A 120 6.22 -5.04 13.97
CA PHE A 120 7.17 -4.33 13.12
C PHE A 120 6.64 -4.08 11.70
N VAL A 121 5.99 -5.07 11.09
CA VAL A 121 5.39 -4.93 9.75
C VAL A 121 4.24 -3.93 9.75
N VAL A 122 3.38 -3.97 10.77
CA VAL A 122 2.28 -3.00 10.92
C VAL A 122 2.84 -1.57 11.04
N PHE A 123 3.83 -1.35 11.91
CA PHE A 123 4.44 -0.04 12.06
C PHE A 123 5.15 0.42 10.78
N SER A 124 5.84 -0.48 10.08
CA SER A 124 6.53 -0.17 8.82
C SER A 124 5.57 0.17 7.67
N ARG A 125 4.33 -0.36 7.71
CA ARG A 125 3.29 0.03 6.74
C ARG A 125 2.69 1.39 7.09
N VAL A 126 2.41 1.64 8.36
CA VAL A 126 1.87 2.93 8.81
C VAL A 126 2.86 4.06 8.53
N SER A 127 4.17 3.83 8.67
CA SER A 127 5.19 4.84 8.37
C SER A 127 5.39 5.15 6.88
N ARG A 128 4.75 4.38 5.97
CA ARG A 128 4.83 4.59 4.52
C ARG A 128 3.60 5.30 3.94
N LEU A 129 2.55 5.45 4.74
CA LEU A 129 1.34 6.22 4.42
C LEU A 129 1.54 7.66 4.87
#